data_AF-A0A411YAU9-F1
#
_entry.id   AF-A0A411YAU9-F1
#
_cell.length_a   1.000
_cell.length_b   1.000
_cell.length_c   1.000
_cell.angle_alpha   90.00
_cell.angle_beta   90.00
_cell.angle_gamma   90.00
#
_symmetry.space_group_name_H-M   'P 1'
#
loop_
_entity.id
_entity.type
_entity.pdbx_description
1 polymer ?
#
loop_
_entity_poly.entity_id
_entity_poly.type
_entity_poly.pdbx_seq_one_letter_code
_entity_poly.pdbx_strand_id
1 'polypeptide(L)'
;MLAAARARSEVNPTLGARGCRLGILRPELYRMQVRALLEAAAELKGGGYAPDVEIMVPLVAHVNELERIASWIDEEARVTLEGGPAVSYRIGTMIETPRAALTSGAIASRATFFSFGTNDLVQMTWGFSRDDLERAVIPRYLEEGIIPVNPFGTLDQEGVGRLVVISVAEGRATRPELEAGMCGEHGGDPASIRLAHEAGLDYVSCSPFRIPVARLAAAHAALGGEADDASA
;
A
#
# COMPACT_ATOMS: atom_id res chain seq x y z
N MET A 1 16.88 -7.68 28.02
CA MET A 1 16.38 -7.97 26.65
C MET A 1 15.28 -9.04 26.64
N LEU A 2 15.45 -10.22 27.26
CA LEU A 2 14.43 -11.29 27.24
C LEU A 2 13.06 -10.89 27.84
N ALA A 3 13.04 -10.21 28.99
CA ALA A 3 11.77 -9.76 29.60
C ALA A 3 11.01 -8.77 28.69
N ALA A 4 11.75 -7.87 28.04
CA ALA A 4 11.21 -6.90 27.10
C ALA A 4 10.65 -7.56 25.83
N ALA A 5 11.28 -8.64 25.35
CA ALA A 5 10.80 -9.44 24.22
C ALA A 5 9.52 -10.21 24.59
N ARG A 6 9.49 -10.86 25.75
CA ARG A 6 8.29 -11.57 26.24
C ARG A 6 7.10 -10.64 26.45
N ALA A 7 7.33 -9.46 27.03
CA ALA A 7 6.27 -8.46 27.25
C ALA A 7 5.69 -7.87 25.95
N ARG A 8 6.39 -8.01 24.82
CA ARG A 8 5.95 -7.56 23.49
C ARG A 8 5.57 -8.72 22.57
N SER A 9 5.54 -9.94 23.08
CA SER A 9 5.14 -11.11 22.31
C SER A 9 3.65 -11.03 22.03
N GLU A 10 3.28 -11.21 20.77
CA GLU A 10 1.88 -11.24 20.34
C GLU A 10 1.57 -12.62 19.76
N VAL A 11 0.34 -13.08 19.94
CA VAL A 11 -0.11 -14.38 19.39
C VAL A 11 -0.18 -14.31 17.87
N ASN A 12 -0.63 -13.19 17.31
CA ASN A 12 -0.74 -12.95 15.87
C ASN A 12 -0.06 -11.62 15.50
N PRO A 13 1.28 -11.59 15.35
CA PRO A 13 2.04 -10.35 15.14
C PRO A 13 1.59 -9.55 13.90
N THR A 14 1.08 -10.23 12.87
CA THR A 14 0.58 -9.60 11.66
C THR A 14 -0.58 -8.64 11.89
N LEU A 15 -1.42 -8.91 12.91
CA LEU A 15 -2.58 -8.09 13.26
C LEU A 15 -2.34 -7.21 14.51
N GLY A 16 -1.12 -7.23 15.05
CA GLY A 16 -0.79 -6.64 16.34
C GLY A 16 -0.35 -5.18 16.30
N ALA A 17 0.54 -4.83 17.25
CA ALA A 17 1.06 -3.48 17.47
C ALA A 17 2.14 -3.09 16.45
N ARG A 18 1.74 -2.94 15.19
CA ARG A 18 2.59 -2.50 14.06
C ARG A 18 1.94 -1.37 13.26
N GLY A 19 2.63 -0.90 12.21
CA GLY A 19 2.14 0.15 11.32
C GLY A 19 1.77 1.44 12.05
N CYS A 20 0.69 2.10 11.63
CA CYS A 20 0.18 3.30 12.27
C CYS A 20 -0.07 3.16 13.78
N ARG A 21 -0.47 1.97 14.25
CA ARG A 21 -0.78 1.70 15.67
C ARG A 21 0.47 1.79 16.53
N LEU A 22 1.60 1.29 16.02
CA LEU A 22 2.88 1.46 16.69
C LEU A 22 3.30 2.93 16.72
N GLY A 23 3.10 3.65 15.62
CA GLY A 23 3.31 5.10 15.55
C GLY A 23 2.46 5.85 16.58
N ILE A 24 1.22 5.42 16.81
CA ILE A 24 0.34 6.01 17.83
C ILE A 24 0.84 5.73 19.26
N LEU A 25 1.33 4.52 19.52
CA LEU A 25 1.89 4.14 20.82
C LEU A 25 3.26 4.79 21.09
N ARG A 26 4.01 5.13 20.03
CA ARG A 26 5.37 5.69 20.09
C ARG A 26 5.54 6.78 19.02
N PRO A 27 4.93 7.96 19.19
CA PRO A 27 4.94 9.02 18.17
C PRO A 27 6.34 9.48 17.76
N GLU A 28 7.30 9.39 18.68
CA GLU A 28 8.70 9.78 18.47
C GLU A 28 9.36 8.98 17.33
N LEU A 29 8.90 7.74 17.09
CA LEU A 29 9.39 6.91 15.99
C LEU A 29 9.09 7.54 14.64
N TYR A 30 7.84 7.97 14.44
CA TYR A 30 7.41 8.56 13.17
C TYR A 30 7.96 9.97 13.02
N ARG A 31 8.02 10.74 14.12
CA ARG A 31 8.64 12.07 14.11
C ARG A 31 10.11 12.03 13.67
N MET A 32 10.87 11.08 14.19
CA MET A 32 12.26 10.86 13.79
C MET A 32 12.37 10.49 12.31
N GLN A 33 11.52 9.61 11.80
CA GLN A 33 11.52 9.21 10.38
C GLN A 33 11.18 10.38 9.44
N VAL A 34 10.17 11.18 9.79
CA VAL A 34 9.76 12.38 9.03
C VAL A 34 10.89 13.39 8.99
N ARG A 35 11.50 13.68 10.15
CA ARG A 35 12.65 14.58 10.24
C ARG A 35 13.79 14.12 9.34
N ALA A 36 14.20 12.86 9.45
CA ALA A 36 15.30 12.32 8.65
C ALA A 36 15.03 12.42 7.14
N LEU A 37 13.79 12.10 6.72
CA LEU A 37 13.38 12.20 5.32
C LEU A 37 13.42 13.64 4.79
N LEU A 38 12.90 14.59 5.57
CA LEU A 38 12.81 15.99 5.16
C LEU A 38 14.14 16.73 5.24
N GLU A 39 15.01 16.40 6.19
CA GLU A 39 16.39 16.88 6.24
C GLU A 39 17.16 16.44 4.99
N ALA A 40 17.07 15.16 4.61
CA ALA A 40 17.70 14.64 3.40
C ALA A 40 17.15 15.32 2.12
N ALA A 41 15.83 15.54 2.05
CA ALA A 41 15.21 16.24 0.93
C ALA A 41 15.66 17.71 0.86
N ALA A 42 15.82 18.38 2.00
CA ALA A 42 16.30 19.76 2.07
C ALA A 42 17.77 19.87 1.63
N GLU A 43 18.62 18.93 2.03
CA GLU A 43 20.02 18.86 1.59
C GLU A 43 20.13 18.68 0.07
N LEU A 44 19.39 17.71 -0.49
CA LEU A 44 19.33 17.48 -1.93
C LEU A 44 18.83 18.72 -2.69
N LYS A 45 17.82 19.40 -2.14
CA LYS A 45 17.29 20.63 -2.73
C LYS A 45 18.32 21.77 -2.71
N GLY A 46 19.08 21.91 -1.62
CA GLY A 46 20.22 22.83 -1.53
C GLY A 46 21.32 22.51 -2.53
N GLY A 47 21.49 21.23 -2.88
CA GLY A 47 22.41 20.75 -3.92
C GLY A 47 21.91 20.91 -5.37
N GLY A 48 20.73 21.51 -5.58
CA GLY A 48 20.18 21.75 -6.92
C GLY A 48 19.29 20.63 -7.48
N TYR A 49 18.98 19.61 -6.68
CA TYR A 49 18.02 18.56 -7.05
C TYR A 49 16.57 19.00 -6.72
N ALA A 50 15.60 18.32 -7.32
CA ALA A 50 14.17 18.56 -7.07
C ALA A 50 13.50 17.27 -6.56
N PRO A 51 13.72 16.89 -5.28
CA PRO A 51 13.08 15.69 -4.74
C PRO A 51 11.57 15.87 -4.63
N ASP A 52 10.83 14.85 -5.04
CA ASP A 52 9.38 14.71 -4.79
C ASP A 52 9.20 13.74 -3.62
N VAL A 53 8.61 14.21 -2.53
CA VAL A 53 8.56 13.49 -1.25
C VAL A 53 7.14 13.02 -0.97
N GLU A 54 6.98 11.70 -0.83
CA GLU A 54 5.72 11.08 -0.45
C GLU A 54 5.88 10.34 0.88
N ILE A 55 5.06 10.70 1.87
CA ILE A 55 5.04 10.09 3.19
C ILE A 55 3.78 9.23 3.30
N MET A 56 3.96 7.92 3.31
CA MET A 56 2.86 6.97 3.33
C MET A 56 2.67 6.35 4.73
N VAL A 57 1.46 6.44 5.26
CA VAL A 57 1.10 5.83 6.56
C VAL A 57 0.56 4.41 6.35
N PRO A 58 1.19 3.36 6.93
CA PRO A 58 0.76 1.98 6.78
C PRO A 58 -0.33 1.58 7.79
N LEU A 59 -1.08 0.54 7.44
CA LEU A 59 -2.03 -0.22 8.25
C LEU A 59 -3.19 0.61 8.82
N VAL A 60 -3.50 1.73 8.15
CA VAL A 60 -4.65 2.55 8.49
C VAL A 60 -5.93 1.74 8.30
N ALA A 61 -6.84 1.86 9.25
CA ALA A 61 -8.18 1.30 9.19
C ALA A 61 -9.25 2.37 9.39
N HIS A 62 -8.93 3.52 10.00
CA HIS A 62 -9.84 4.62 10.27
C HIS A 62 -9.21 5.98 9.93
N VAL A 63 -9.99 6.92 9.37
CA VAL A 63 -9.53 8.28 9.04
C VAL A 63 -8.84 8.99 10.21
N ASN A 64 -9.41 8.92 11.42
CA ASN A 64 -8.78 9.47 12.64
C ASN A 64 -7.37 8.93 12.96
N GLU A 65 -7.02 7.70 12.58
CA GLU A 65 -5.64 7.20 12.73
C GLU A 65 -4.71 7.96 11.79
N LEU A 66 -5.13 8.13 10.54
CA LEU A 66 -4.40 8.90 9.53
C LEU A 66 -4.30 10.37 9.93
N GLU A 67 -5.40 11.01 10.32
CA GLU A 67 -5.42 12.41 10.78
C GLU A 67 -4.45 12.65 11.93
N ARG A 68 -4.45 11.74 12.91
CA ARG A 68 -3.56 11.89 14.06
C ARG A 68 -2.10 11.86 13.64
N ILE A 69 -1.72 10.88 12.82
CA ILE A 69 -0.34 10.74 12.35
C ILE A 69 0.03 11.89 11.43
N ALA A 70 -0.85 12.29 10.53
CA ALA A 70 -0.61 13.37 9.60
C ALA A 70 -0.45 14.72 10.31
N SER A 71 -1.12 14.94 11.44
CA SER A 71 -0.88 16.12 12.28
C SER A 71 0.55 16.16 12.85
N TRP A 72 1.13 15.00 13.20
CA TRP A 72 2.52 14.91 13.65
C TRP A 72 3.51 15.10 12.51
N ILE A 73 3.19 14.57 11.33
CA ILE A 73 4.00 14.77 10.12
C ILE A 73 4.07 16.27 9.82
N ASP A 74 2.94 16.99 9.81
CA ASP A 74 2.92 18.43 9.55
C ASP A 74 3.65 19.25 10.62
N GLU A 75 3.50 18.88 11.90
CA GLU A 75 4.20 19.52 13.01
C GLU A 75 5.73 19.39 12.86
N GLU A 76 6.23 18.19 12.62
CA GLU A 76 7.66 17.96 12.42
C GLU A 76 8.16 18.59 11.13
N ALA A 77 7.41 18.51 10.03
CA ALA A 77 7.79 19.14 8.77
C ALA A 77 7.99 20.65 8.93
N ARG A 78 7.08 21.30 9.65
CA ARG A 78 7.19 22.74 9.96
C ARG A 78 8.47 23.06 10.73
N VAL A 79 8.83 22.25 11.72
CA VAL A 79 10.03 22.46 12.55
C VAL A 79 11.31 22.14 11.76
N THR A 80 11.33 21.03 11.03
CA THR A 80 12.49 20.56 10.28
C THR A 80 12.85 21.48 9.12
N LEU A 81 11.85 22.05 8.45
CA LEU A 81 12.06 22.92 7.28
C LEU A 81 12.13 24.41 7.63
N GLU A 82 12.09 24.77 8.92
CA GLU A 82 12.13 26.16 9.37
C GLU A 82 13.46 26.83 8.95
N GLY A 83 13.37 27.91 8.15
CA GLY A 83 14.54 28.64 7.66
C GLY A 83 15.35 27.93 6.56
N GLY A 84 14.92 26.74 6.13
CA GLY A 84 15.57 25.95 5.08
C GLY A 84 14.94 26.11 3.68
N PRO A 85 15.46 25.37 2.68
CA PRO A 85 14.84 25.29 1.35
C PRO A 85 13.39 24.80 1.44
N ALA A 86 12.50 25.38 0.62
CA ALA A 86 11.10 24.98 0.59
C ALA A 86 10.93 23.58 -0.03
N VAL A 87 10.88 22.53 0.79
CA VAL A 87 10.63 21.14 0.33
C VAL A 87 9.12 20.90 0.30
N SER A 88 8.60 20.45 -0.84
CA SER A 88 7.21 19.98 -0.98
C SER A 88 7.12 18.52 -0.57
N TYR A 89 6.05 18.15 0.12
CA TYR A 89 5.76 16.76 0.45
C TYR A 89 4.26 16.48 0.36
N ARG A 90 3.92 15.22 0.12
CA ARG A 90 2.55 14.69 0.11
C ARG A 90 2.37 13.66 1.21
N ILE A 91 1.19 13.60 1.80
CA ILE A 91 0.82 12.56 2.76
C ILE A 91 -0.23 11.66 2.13
N GLY A 92 0.03 10.37 2.12
CA GLY A 92 -0.89 9.34 1.65
C GLY A 92 -0.95 8.17 2.61
N THR A 93 -1.64 7.12 2.20
CA THR A 93 -1.78 5.94 3.05
C THR A 93 -1.83 4.66 2.24
N MET A 94 -1.40 3.58 2.89
CA MET A 94 -1.58 2.25 2.34
C MET A 94 -3.02 1.81 2.57
N ILE A 95 -3.71 1.39 1.50
CA ILE A 95 -5.00 0.70 1.58
C ILE A 95 -4.71 -0.80 1.62
N GLU A 96 -4.51 -1.28 2.84
CA GLU A 96 -4.13 -2.68 3.13
C GLU A 96 -5.00 -3.34 4.20
N THR A 97 -6.02 -2.64 4.69
CA THR A 97 -7.05 -3.21 5.56
C THR A 97 -8.41 -3.18 4.85
N PRO A 98 -9.26 -4.21 4.98
CA PRO A 98 -10.59 -4.20 4.37
C PRO A 98 -11.43 -3.01 4.82
N ARG A 99 -11.29 -2.60 6.09
CA ARG A 99 -12.01 -1.42 6.61
C ARG A 99 -11.58 -0.13 5.91
N ALA A 100 -10.29 0.04 5.63
CA ALA A 100 -9.82 1.22 4.90
C ALA A 100 -10.37 1.26 3.47
N ALA A 101 -10.41 0.11 2.78
CA ALA A 101 -10.99 0.03 1.45
C ALA A 101 -12.50 0.37 1.44
N LEU A 102 -13.26 -0.12 2.42
CA LEU A 102 -14.70 0.13 2.57
C LEU A 102 -15.07 1.51 3.12
N THR A 103 -14.09 2.29 3.57
CA THR A 103 -14.31 3.65 4.11
C THR A 103 -13.35 4.66 3.48
N SER A 104 -12.88 4.34 2.27
CA SER A 104 -11.78 5.08 1.63
C SER A 104 -12.18 6.50 1.30
N GLY A 105 -13.47 6.76 1.04
CA GLY A 105 -13.99 8.11 0.84
C GLY A 105 -13.71 9.04 2.03
N ALA A 106 -13.82 8.55 3.27
CA ALA A 106 -13.46 9.33 4.45
C ALA A 106 -11.94 9.52 4.56
N ILE A 107 -11.16 8.47 4.27
CA ILE A 107 -9.70 8.50 4.33
C ILE A 107 -9.11 9.48 3.29
N ALA A 108 -9.70 9.56 2.10
CA ALA A 108 -9.28 10.46 1.02
C ALA A 108 -9.44 11.95 1.34
N SER A 109 -10.22 12.30 2.38
CA SER A 109 -10.27 13.68 2.87
C SER A 109 -8.90 14.17 3.36
N ARG A 110 -8.06 13.25 3.88
CA ARG A 110 -6.71 13.54 4.35
C ARG A 110 -5.61 13.02 3.44
N ALA A 111 -5.77 11.81 2.89
CA ALA A 111 -4.78 11.21 2.01
C ALA A 111 -4.82 11.87 0.62
N THR A 112 -3.64 12.23 0.11
CA THR A 112 -3.46 12.77 -1.25
C THR A 112 -3.14 11.69 -2.28
N PHE A 113 -2.74 10.50 -1.82
CA PHE A 113 -2.56 9.32 -2.64
C PHE A 113 -2.88 8.04 -1.85
N PHE A 114 -3.25 6.99 -2.56
CA PHE A 114 -3.42 5.62 -2.05
C PHE A 114 -2.40 4.69 -2.66
N SER A 115 -1.85 3.80 -1.83
CA SER A 115 -1.11 2.64 -2.30
C SER A 115 -1.77 1.36 -1.81
N PHE A 116 -2.22 0.50 -2.71
CA PHE A 116 -2.82 -0.77 -2.34
C PHE A 116 -1.73 -1.76 -1.92
N GLY A 117 -1.64 -1.99 -0.61
CA GLY A 117 -0.80 -3.01 0.01
C GLY A 117 -1.47 -4.38 -0.10
N THR A 118 -1.50 -4.90 -1.32
CA THR A 118 -2.31 -6.07 -1.68
C THR A 118 -1.93 -7.33 -0.91
N ASN A 119 -0.69 -7.49 -0.44
CA ASN A 119 -0.30 -8.64 0.37
C ASN A 119 -1.09 -8.71 1.70
N ASP A 120 -1.11 -7.61 2.46
CA ASP A 120 -1.84 -7.53 3.71
C ASP A 120 -3.37 -7.49 3.46
N LEU A 121 -3.81 -6.86 2.35
CA LEU A 121 -5.23 -6.84 1.97
C LEU A 121 -5.76 -8.24 1.62
N VAL A 122 -5.01 -9.05 0.86
CA VAL A 122 -5.33 -10.45 0.55
C VAL A 122 -5.43 -11.26 1.83
N GLN A 123 -4.42 -11.16 2.69
CA GLN A 123 -4.38 -11.87 3.97
C GLN A 123 -5.59 -11.57 4.85
N MET A 124 -5.97 -10.30 4.99
CA MET A 124 -7.13 -9.93 5.81
C MET A 124 -8.47 -10.25 5.15
N THR A 125 -8.56 -10.22 3.82
CA THR A 125 -9.82 -10.51 3.10
C THR A 125 -10.09 -12.00 3.05
N TRP A 126 -9.08 -12.82 2.79
CA TRP A 126 -9.18 -14.28 2.78
C TRP A 126 -9.13 -14.90 4.18
N GLY A 127 -8.61 -14.16 5.16
CA GLY A 127 -8.29 -14.73 6.48
C GLY A 127 -7.09 -15.69 6.43
N PHE A 128 -6.20 -15.51 5.45
CA PHE A 128 -5.05 -16.39 5.24
C PHE A 128 -3.79 -15.76 5.83
N SER A 129 -3.22 -16.39 6.85
CA SER A 129 -1.84 -16.12 7.23
C SER A 129 -0.93 -16.57 6.09
N ARG A 130 -0.20 -15.62 5.48
CA ARG A 130 0.69 -15.94 4.36
C ARG A 130 1.73 -16.98 4.76
N ASP A 131 2.39 -16.78 5.89
CA ASP A 131 3.50 -17.64 6.33
C ASP A 131 3.03 -19.06 6.68
N ASP A 132 1.79 -19.21 7.15
CA ASP A 132 1.27 -20.51 7.61
C ASP A 132 0.51 -21.26 6.49
N LEU A 133 -0.38 -20.57 5.77
CA LEU A 133 -1.33 -21.23 4.85
C LEU A 133 -0.78 -21.36 3.43
N GLU A 134 0.10 -20.45 2.99
CA GLU A 134 0.60 -20.46 1.60
C GLU A 134 1.30 -21.78 1.25
N ARG A 135 2.01 -22.38 2.21
CA ARG A 135 2.70 -23.67 2.01
C ARG A 135 1.88 -24.87 2.43
N ALA A 136 1.02 -24.74 3.44
CA ALA A 136 0.32 -25.87 4.04
C ALA A 136 -1.03 -26.18 3.39
N VAL A 137 -1.79 -25.17 2.96
CA VAL A 137 -3.20 -25.31 2.55
C VAL A 137 -3.39 -25.01 1.07
N ILE A 138 -2.78 -23.94 0.56
CA ILE A 138 -2.96 -23.50 -0.84
C ILE A 138 -2.67 -24.59 -1.87
N PRO A 139 -1.61 -25.42 -1.75
CA PRO A 139 -1.36 -26.49 -2.73
C PRO A 139 -2.52 -27.48 -2.83
N ARG A 140 -3.13 -27.84 -1.70
CA ARG A 140 -4.28 -28.76 -1.68
C ARG A 140 -5.53 -28.12 -2.26
N TYR A 141 -5.76 -26.84 -1.99
CA TYR A 141 -6.89 -26.10 -2.57
C TYR A 141 -6.80 -26.01 -4.09
N LEU A 142 -5.58 -25.83 -4.63
CA LEU A 142 -5.33 -25.86 -6.08
C LEU A 142 -5.55 -27.26 -6.66
N GLU A 143 -5.04 -28.30 -6.00
CA GLU A 143 -5.20 -29.70 -6.43
C GLU A 143 -6.68 -30.13 -6.46
N GLU A 144 -7.47 -29.74 -5.46
CA GLU A 144 -8.91 -30.04 -5.38
C GLU A 144 -9.78 -29.08 -6.21
N GLY A 145 -9.20 -28.04 -6.82
CA GLY A 145 -9.94 -27.04 -7.58
C GLY A 145 -10.86 -26.14 -6.73
N ILE A 146 -10.57 -26.00 -5.43
CA ILE A 146 -11.29 -25.09 -4.52
C ILE A 146 -11.04 -23.64 -4.92
N ILE A 147 -9.80 -23.32 -5.29
CA ILE A 147 -9.42 -22.02 -5.85
C ILE A 147 -8.67 -22.25 -7.17
N PRO A 148 -8.81 -21.34 -8.16
CA PRO A 148 -8.17 -21.52 -9.45
C PRO A 148 -6.68 -21.11 -9.46
N VAL A 149 -6.29 -20.16 -8.59
CA VAL A 149 -4.94 -19.60 -8.52
C VAL A 149 -4.57 -19.26 -7.07
N ASN A 150 -3.27 -19.18 -6.78
CA ASN A 150 -2.80 -18.69 -5.47
C ASN A 150 -3.06 -17.17 -5.36
N PRO A 151 -3.91 -16.71 -4.40
CA PRO A 151 -4.29 -15.31 -4.27
C PRO A 151 -3.14 -14.40 -3.82
N PHE A 152 -2.02 -14.95 -3.35
CA PHE A 152 -0.80 -14.18 -3.04
C PHE A 152 0.10 -13.94 -4.27
N GLY A 153 -0.09 -14.71 -5.34
CA GLY A 153 0.65 -14.56 -6.60
C GLY A 153 -0.13 -13.77 -7.65
N THR A 154 -1.45 -13.99 -7.74
CA THR A 154 -2.36 -13.31 -8.64
C THR A 154 -3.54 -12.79 -7.84
N LEU A 155 -3.84 -11.49 -8.00
CA LEU A 155 -4.84 -10.81 -7.21
C LEU A 155 -6.24 -11.40 -7.48
N ASP A 156 -6.88 -11.84 -6.41
CA ASP A 156 -8.28 -12.28 -6.45
C ASP A 156 -9.19 -11.14 -6.92
N GLN A 157 -9.84 -11.32 -8.08
CA GLN A 157 -10.64 -10.28 -8.70
C GLN A 157 -12.00 -10.09 -8.01
N GLU A 158 -12.62 -11.18 -7.53
CA GLU A 158 -13.99 -11.18 -7.05
C GLU A 158 -14.11 -10.64 -5.62
N GLY A 159 -13.13 -10.93 -4.77
CA GLY A 159 -13.05 -10.45 -3.40
C GLY A 159 -12.16 -9.21 -3.26
N VAL A 160 -10.85 -9.41 -3.35
CA VAL A 160 -9.86 -8.35 -3.09
C VAL A 160 -9.92 -7.25 -4.15
N GLY A 161 -10.07 -7.62 -5.42
CA GLY A 161 -10.22 -6.70 -6.54
C GLY A 161 -11.45 -5.80 -6.38
N ARG A 162 -12.55 -6.35 -5.87
CA ARG A 162 -13.75 -5.56 -5.54
C ARG A 162 -13.48 -4.51 -4.46
N LEU A 163 -12.65 -4.81 -3.45
CA LEU A 163 -12.23 -3.82 -2.46
C LEU A 163 -11.39 -2.70 -3.10
N VAL A 164 -10.52 -3.02 -4.05
CA VAL A 164 -9.75 -2.03 -4.81
C VAL A 164 -10.68 -1.11 -5.59
N VAL A 165 -11.64 -1.67 -6.34
CA VAL A 165 -12.61 -0.91 -7.15
C VAL A 165 -13.44 0.03 -6.29
N ILE A 166 -14.02 -0.46 -5.18
CA ILE A 166 -14.77 0.37 -4.23
C ILE A 166 -13.88 1.50 -3.71
N SER A 167 -12.66 1.17 -3.29
CA SER A 167 -11.75 2.12 -2.67
C SER A 167 -11.34 3.25 -3.62
N VAL A 168 -11.06 2.95 -4.89
CA VAL A 168 -10.74 3.95 -5.91
C VAL A 168 -11.95 4.85 -6.19
N ALA A 169 -13.13 4.25 -6.37
CA ALA A 169 -14.35 4.99 -6.68
C ALA A 169 -14.72 5.96 -5.54
N GLU A 170 -14.76 5.49 -4.29
CA GLU A 170 -15.08 6.34 -3.14
C GLU A 170 -13.98 7.36 -2.85
N GLY A 171 -12.71 6.96 -2.98
CA GLY A 171 -11.59 7.86 -2.76
C GLY A 171 -11.62 9.04 -3.74
N ARG A 172 -11.84 8.76 -5.03
CA ARG A 172 -11.93 9.80 -6.07
C ARG A 172 -13.22 10.61 -6.02
N ALA A 173 -14.31 10.04 -5.48
CA ALA A 173 -15.53 10.81 -5.21
C ALA A 173 -15.28 11.91 -4.16
N THR A 174 -14.43 11.66 -3.17
CA THR A 174 -14.01 12.69 -2.19
C THR A 174 -12.92 13.61 -2.73
N ARG A 175 -11.93 13.04 -3.45
CA ARG A 175 -10.76 13.76 -3.97
C ARG A 175 -10.54 13.39 -5.44
N PRO A 176 -11.06 14.17 -6.40
CA PRO A 176 -10.98 13.84 -7.83
C PRO A 176 -9.56 13.65 -8.36
N GLU A 177 -8.59 14.37 -7.79
CA GLU A 177 -7.16 14.30 -8.13
C GLU A 177 -6.38 13.24 -7.33
N LEU A 178 -7.06 12.36 -6.60
CA LEU A 178 -6.44 11.30 -5.82
C LEU A 178 -5.65 10.34 -6.73
N GLU A 179 -4.35 10.30 -6.51
CA GLU A 179 -3.46 9.31 -7.12
C GLU A 179 -3.62 7.97 -6.41
N ALA A 180 -3.76 6.89 -7.17
CA ALA A 180 -3.92 5.54 -6.64
C ALA A 180 -2.99 4.57 -7.36
N GLY A 181 -2.14 3.87 -6.61
CA GLY A 181 -1.29 2.82 -7.17
C GLY A 181 -1.34 1.53 -6.38
N MET A 182 -0.76 0.47 -6.94
CA MET A 182 -0.67 -0.85 -6.30
C MET A 182 0.79 -1.24 -6.10
N CYS A 183 1.15 -1.68 -4.90
CA CYS A 183 2.49 -2.16 -4.59
C CYS A 183 2.50 -3.64 -4.18
N GLY A 184 3.68 -4.23 -4.21
CA GLY A 184 3.92 -5.62 -3.79
C GLY A 184 4.04 -6.58 -4.97
N GLU A 185 3.79 -7.86 -4.70
CA GLU A 185 4.02 -8.94 -5.67
C GLU A 185 3.04 -8.88 -6.84
N HIS A 186 1.80 -8.49 -6.58
CA HIS A 186 0.76 -8.29 -7.59
C HIS A 186 1.12 -7.15 -8.58
N GLY A 187 1.93 -6.18 -8.17
CA GLY A 187 2.38 -5.08 -9.05
C GLY A 187 3.26 -5.53 -10.22
N GLY A 188 3.71 -6.79 -10.25
CA GLY A 188 4.46 -7.37 -11.36
C GLY A 188 3.77 -8.57 -12.01
N ASP A 189 2.52 -8.87 -11.65
CA ASP A 189 1.74 -9.98 -12.21
C ASP A 189 0.81 -9.48 -13.33
N PRO A 190 0.89 -10.01 -14.56
CA PRO A 190 0.11 -9.47 -15.68
C PRO A 190 -1.40 -9.45 -15.48
N ALA A 191 -1.97 -10.46 -14.82
CA ALA A 191 -3.42 -10.51 -14.56
C ALA A 191 -3.84 -9.46 -13.52
N SER A 192 -3.05 -9.31 -12.46
CA SER A 192 -3.25 -8.28 -11.44
C SER A 192 -3.10 -6.87 -12.01
N ILE A 193 -2.14 -6.65 -12.92
CA ILE A 193 -1.93 -5.36 -13.60
C ILE A 193 -3.13 -5.00 -14.50
N ARG A 194 -3.71 -5.98 -15.21
CA ARG A 194 -4.94 -5.75 -15.97
C ARG A 194 -6.08 -5.29 -15.06
N LEU A 195 -6.29 -5.96 -13.93
CA LEU A 195 -7.29 -5.53 -12.95
C LEU A 195 -7.00 -4.13 -12.41
N ALA A 196 -5.74 -3.81 -12.08
CA ALA A 196 -5.36 -2.48 -11.64
C ALA A 196 -5.69 -1.41 -12.69
N HIS A 197 -5.43 -1.70 -13.97
CA HIS A 197 -5.78 -0.83 -15.09
C HIS A 197 -7.31 -0.63 -15.20
N GLU A 198 -8.07 -1.72 -15.17
CA GLU A 198 -9.55 -1.69 -15.24
C GLU A 198 -10.18 -0.95 -14.04
N ALA A 199 -9.60 -1.10 -12.85
CA ALA A 199 -9.97 -0.35 -11.64
C ALA A 199 -9.53 1.13 -11.70
N GLY A 200 -8.77 1.52 -12.72
CA GLY A 200 -8.34 2.89 -12.97
C GLY A 200 -7.17 3.36 -12.11
N LEU A 201 -6.30 2.46 -11.65
CA LEU A 201 -5.08 2.86 -10.92
C LEU A 201 -4.11 3.61 -11.85
N ASP A 202 -3.41 4.59 -11.29
CA ASP A 202 -2.46 5.45 -11.96
C ASP A 202 -1.10 4.77 -12.19
N TYR A 203 -0.70 3.89 -11.27
CA TYR A 203 0.57 3.16 -11.37
C TYR A 203 0.57 1.79 -10.69
N VAL A 204 1.55 0.97 -11.07
CA VAL A 204 1.93 -0.25 -10.35
C VAL A 204 3.41 -0.16 -9.94
N SER A 205 3.73 -0.70 -8.77
CA SER A 205 5.08 -0.72 -8.21
C SER A 205 5.48 -2.15 -7.88
N CYS A 206 6.63 -2.58 -8.40
CA CYS A 206 7.14 -3.94 -8.29
C CYS A 206 8.66 -3.98 -8.09
N SER A 207 9.19 -5.16 -7.78
CA SER A 207 10.63 -5.35 -7.65
C SER A 207 11.37 -5.01 -8.95
N PRO A 208 12.64 -4.53 -8.90
CA PRO A 208 13.35 -4.00 -10.06
C PRO A 208 13.37 -4.94 -11.28
N PHE A 209 13.56 -6.25 -11.06
CA PHE A 209 13.61 -7.24 -12.13
C PHE A 209 12.25 -7.47 -12.81
N ARG A 210 11.13 -7.12 -12.17
CA ARG A 210 9.78 -7.24 -12.73
C ARG A 210 9.34 -6.00 -13.50
N ILE A 211 10.10 -4.89 -13.44
CA ILE A 211 9.75 -3.64 -14.15
C ILE A 211 9.52 -3.88 -15.66
N PRO A 212 10.37 -4.62 -16.41
CA PRO A 212 10.11 -4.86 -17.83
C PRO A 212 8.79 -5.60 -18.09
N VAL A 213 8.50 -6.61 -17.27
CA VAL A 213 7.25 -7.39 -17.36
C VAL A 213 6.05 -6.51 -17.03
N ALA A 214 6.13 -5.71 -15.97
CA ALA A 214 5.05 -4.81 -15.57
C ALA A 214 4.73 -3.79 -16.65
N ARG A 215 5.75 -3.21 -17.30
CA ARG A 215 5.56 -2.28 -18.42
C ARG A 215 4.88 -2.93 -19.62
N LEU A 216 5.29 -4.15 -19.98
CA LEU A 216 4.68 -4.89 -21.09
C LEU A 216 3.22 -5.25 -20.77
N ALA A 217 2.95 -5.74 -19.55
CA ALA A 217 1.61 -6.07 -19.10
C ALA A 217 0.69 -4.85 -19.07
N ALA A 218 1.18 -3.70 -18.59
CA ALA A 218 0.42 -2.44 -18.60
C ALA A 218 0.11 -1.97 -20.02
N ALA A 219 1.06 -2.11 -20.96
CA ALA A 219 0.82 -1.82 -22.37
C ALA A 219 -0.24 -2.74 -22.98
N HIS A 220 -0.18 -4.05 -22.71
CA HIS A 220 -1.20 -5.00 -23.15
C HIS A 220 -2.58 -4.68 -22.57
N ALA A 221 -2.65 -4.34 -21.28
CA ALA A 221 -3.89 -3.93 -20.64
C ALA A 221 -4.52 -2.71 -21.34
N ALA A 222 -3.71 -1.68 -21.62
CA ALA A 222 -4.17 -0.47 -22.30
C ALA A 222 -4.59 -0.69 -23.77
N LEU A 223 -4.01 -1.69 -24.44
CA LEU A 223 -4.34 -2.05 -25.83
C LEU A 223 -5.55 -3.00 -25.94
N GLY A 224 -6.10 -3.47 -24.81
CA GLY A 224 -7.18 -4.46 -24.81
C GLY A 224 -6.73 -5.84 -25.29
N GLY A 225 -5.44 -6.14 -25.18
CA GLY A 225 -4.88 -7.41 -25.64
C GLY A 225 -5.39 -8.56 -24.77
N GLU A 226 -6.30 -9.36 -25.33
CA GLU A 226 -6.45 -10.76 -24.94
C GLU A 226 -5.05 -11.37 -24.99
N ALA A 227 -4.57 -11.87 -23.86
CA ALA A 227 -3.42 -12.75 -23.90
C ALA A 227 -3.89 -13.99 -24.66
N ASP A 228 -3.52 -14.09 -25.94
CA ASP A 228 -3.69 -15.31 -26.72
C ASP A 228 -3.29 -16.49 -25.83
N ASP A 229 -4.26 -17.36 -25.56
CA ASP A 229 -4.06 -18.66 -24.96
C ASP A 229 -3.01 -19.37 -25.82
N ALA A 230 -1.75 -19.35 -25.36
CA ALA A 230 -0.71 -20.20 -25.89
C ALA A 230 -0.97 -21.64 -25.41
N SER A 231 -2.07 -22.21 -25.91
CA SER A 231 -2.34 -23.64 -25.96
C SER A 231 -2.20 -24.09 -27.41
N ALA A 232 -0.97 -24.41 -27.77
CA ALA A 232 -0.61 -25.24 -28.93
C ALA A 232 0.25 -26.39 -28.44
#